data_AF-A0A977Q1N7-F1
#
_entry.id   AF-A0A977Q1N7-F1
#
_cell.length_a   1.000
_cell.length_b   1.000
_cell.length_c   1.000
_cell.angle_alpha   90.00
_cell.angle_beta   90.00
_cell.angle_gamma   90.00
#
_symmetry.space_group_name_H-M   'P 1'
#
loop_
_entity.id
_entity.type
_entity.pdbx_description
1 polymer ?
#
loop_
_entity_poly.entity_id
_entity_poly.type
_entity_poly.pdbx_seq_one_letter_code
_entity_poly.pdbx_strand_id
1 'polypeptide(L)'
;MKAAKLFITVIAIGSLFTFSNCGDSKPAAEPLPDKQLRLLTGTNQVWKLTAVTLDGVDQLKTATPAGPYDKATFTLTLSGTKGSASFNYAVAGRPALSPWKTSGTWTFGTDPATQIKRDPSIVSDKLEMTYNVTDPAATLSIQFNFQGAGYTRTDQVKGNWVFTFGL
;
A
#
# COMPACT_ATOMS: atom_id res chain seq x y z
N MET A 1 62.32 23.18 -31.82
CA MET A 1 62.43 24.61 -32.13
C MET A 1 61.36 24.97 -33.14
N LYS A 2 60.49 25.94 -32.78
CA LYS A 2 59.76 26.90 -33.62
C LYS A 2 59.08 26.40 -34.91
N ALA A 3 57.75 26.35 -34.89
CA ALA A 3 56.95 26.73 -36.06
C ALA A 3 55.80 27.62 -35.58
N ALA A 4 55.68 28.78 -36.22
CA ALA A 4 54.94 29.94 -35.77
C ALA A 4 53.52 29.99 -36.34
N LYS A 5 52.59 30.41 -35.48
CA LYS A 5 51.48 31.38 -35.67
C LYS A 5 51.13 31.77 -37.12
N LEU A 6 49.84 31.60 -37.48
CA LEU A 6 49.06 32.67 -38.12
C LEU A 6 47.60 32.63 -37.65
N PHE A 7 47.16 33.77 -37.11
CA PHE A 7 45.80 34.13 -36.70
C PHE A 7 45.06 34.74 -37.90
N ILE A 8 43.81 34.34 -38.18
CA ILE A 8 42.77 35.24 -38.71
C ILE A 8 41.40 34.84 -38.13
N THR A 9 40.81 35.81 -37.43
CA THR A 9 39.49 35.82 -36.80
C THR A 9 38.41 36.18 -37.83
N VAL A 10 37.28 35.48 -37.83
CA VAL A 10 36.00 36.01 -38.34
C VAL A 10 34.93 35.80 -37.28
N ILE A 11 34.55 36.90 -36.62
CA ILE A 11 33.40 37.02 -35.74
C ILE A 11 32.21 37.39 -36.63
N ALA A 12 31.17 36.55 -36.64
CA ALA A 12 29.84 36.93 -37.09
C ALA A 12 28.86 36.66 -35.95
N ILE A 13 28.50 37.74 -35.26
CA ILE A 13 27.41 37.80 -34.29
C ILE A 13 26.11 37.74 -35.09
N GLY A 14 25.30 36.72 -34.84
CA GLY A 14 23.94 36.58 -35.35
C GLY A 14 23.05 36.03 -34.24
N SER A 15 22.65 36.92 -33.34
CA SER A 15 21.67 36.64 -32.29
C SER A 15 20.31 36.33 -32.93
N LEU A 16 19.87 35.08 -32.89
CA LEU A 16 18.44 34.78 -32.82
C LEU A 16 18.15 34.20 -31.44
N PHE A 17 17.69 35.11 -30.56
CA PHE A 17 16.85 34.74 -29.43
C PHE A 17 15.56 34.15 -29.99
N THR A 18 15.47 32.82 -30.06
CA THR A 18 14.18 32.16 -29.95
C THR A 18 14.06 31.66 -28.53
N PHE A 19 13.49 32.52 -27.68
CA PHE A 19 12.83 32.09 -26.46
C PHE A 19 11.62 31.22 -26.85
N SER A 20 11.87 30.01 -27.29
CA SER A 20 10.83 28.99 -27.45
C SER A 20 10.62 28.33 -26.10
N ASN A 21 9.79 29.01 -25.29
CA ASN A 21 8.89 28.39 -24.33
C ASN A 21 9.48 27.22 -23.52
N CYS A 22 10.39 27.53 -22.58
CA CYS A 22 10.49 26.76 -21.34
C CYS A 22 9.17 26.97 -20.58
N GLY A 23 8.12 26.27 -21.00
CA GLY A 23 6.96 26.07 -20.16
C GLY A 23 7.42 25.20 -19.01
N ASP A 24 7.55 25.81 -17.82
CA ASP A 24 7.81 25.15 -16.54
C ASP A 24 6.79 24.03 -16.33
N SER A 25 7.09 22.87 -16.89
CA SER A 25 6.30 21.67 -16.74
C SER A 25 6.71 21.08 -15.39
N LYS A 26 6.24 21.70 -14.31
CA LYS A 26 6.27 21.04 -13.00
C LYS A 26 5.66 19.65 -13.23
N PRO A 27 6.37 18.56 -12.89
CA PRO A 27 5.80 17.24 -13.06
C PRO A 27 4.44 17.20 -12.37
N ALA A 28 3.45 16.66 -13.06
CA ALA A 28 2.10 16.55 -12.53
C ALA A 28 2.16 15.92 -11.13
N ALA A 29 1.37 16.42 -10.19
CA ALA A 29 1.34 15.88 -8.84
C ALA A 29 1.05 14.38 -8.90
N GLU A 30 1.82 13.58 -8.15
CA GLU A 30 1.63 12.13 -8.06
C GLU A 30 0.16 11.83 -7.70
N PRO A 31 -0.53 10.96 -8.46
CA PRO A 31 -1.89 10.56 -8.17
C PRO A 31 -2.03 10.01 -6.74
N LEU A 32 -3.16 10.31 -6.08
CA LEU A 32 -3.41 9.86 -4.71
C LEU A 32 -3.28 8.32 -4.54
N PRO A 33 -3.80 7.46 -5.45
CA PRO A 33 -3.57 6.02 -5.37
C PRO A 33 -2.10 5.63 -5.35
N ASP A 34 -1.25 6.29 -6.14
CA ASP A 34 0.18 5.99 -6.21
C ASP A 34 0.92 6.41 -4.94
N LYS A 35 0.52 7.55 -4.34
CA LYS A 35 1.01 7.98 -3.02
C LYS A 35 0.68 6.94 -1.95
N GLN A 36 -0.58 6.48 -1.91
CA GLN A 36 -1.04 5.49 -0.95
C GLN A 36 -0.36 4.14 -1.16
N LEU A 37 -0.22 3.69 -2.40
CA LEU A 37 0.48 2.45 -2.72
C LEU A 37 1.94 2.53 -2.23
N ARG A 38 2.62 3.66 -2.46
CA ARG A 38 3.99 3.87 -1.97
C ARG A 38 4.11 3.78 -0.45
N LEU A 39 3.14 4.31 0.30
CA LEU A 39 3.11 4.18 1.76
C LEU A 39 2.87 2.73 2.21
N LEU A 40 2.06 1.98 1.47
CA LEU A 40 1.69 0.60 1.78
C LEU A 40 2.78 -0.42 1.39
N THR A 41 3.56 -0.15 0.34
CA THR A 41 4.47 -1.12 -0.32
C THR A 41 5.93 -0.63 -0.36
N GLY A 42 6.42 0.06 0.66
CA GLY A 42 7.81 0.47 0.73
C GLY A 42 8.80 -0.70 0.56
N THR A 43 10.08 -0.39 0.29
CA THR A 43 11.10 -1.40 0.03
C THR A 43 11.24 -2.38 1.20
N ASN A 44 11.03 -3.67 0.93
CA ASN A 44 11.06 -4.76 1.94
C ASN A 44 10.11 -4.55 3.13
N GLN A 45 9.03 -3.80 2.92
CA GLN A 45 8.08 -3.49 3.96
C GLN A 45 7.24 -4.71 4.32
N VAL A 46 7.28 -5.09 5.60
CA VAL A 46 6.49 -6.17 6.18
C VAL A 46 5.77 -5.63 7.40
N TRP A 47 4.45 -5.54 7.30
CA TRP A 47 3.58 -5.06 8.38
C TRP A 47 3.39 -6.16 9.41
N LYS A 48 3.88 -5.94 10.64
CA LYS A 48 3.74 -6.87 11.76
C LYS A 48 2.53 -6.50 12.59
N LEU A 49 1.73 -7.49 12.98
CA LEU A 49 0.56 -7.27 13.80
C LEU A 49 0.95 -6.65 15.15
N THR A 50 0.24 -5.62 15.57
CA THR A 50 0.42 -5.00 16.90
C THR A 50 -0.83 -5.11 17.76
N ALA A 51 -2.01 -5.06 17.15
CA ALA A 51 -3.30 -5.26 17.82
C ALA A 51 -4.33 -5.86 16.85
N VAL A 52 -5.29 -6.60 17.40
CA VAL A 52 -6.45 -7.09 16.66
C VAL A 52 -7.65 -7.19 17.57
N THR A 53 -8.81 -6.73 17.10
CA THR A 53 -10.07 -6.87 17.81
C THR A 53 -11.15 -7.45 16.91
N LEU A 54 -12.03 -8.26 17.48
CA LEU A 54 -13.29 -8.70 16.90
C LEU A 54 -14.43 -8.16 17.77
N ASP A 55 -15.29 -7.31 17.19
CA ASP A 55 -16.39 -6.64 17.88
C ASP A 55 -15.94 -5.95 19.19
N GLY A 56 -14.75 -5.34 19.14
CA GLY A 56 -14.13 -4.65 20.27
C GLY A 56 -13.41 -5.55 21.28
N VAL A 57 -13.46 -6.88 21.12
CA VAL A 57 -12.78 -7.84 22.00
C VAL A 57 -11.40 -8.16 21.42
N ASP A 58 -10.35 -8.00 22.23
CA ASP A 58 -8.96 -8.32 21.86
C ASP A 58 -8.83 -9.81 21.47
N GLN A 59 -8.15 -10.06 20.34
CA GLN A 59 -7.95 -11.39 19.76
C GLN A 59 -6.49 -11.86 19.83
N LEU A 60 -5.61 -11.14 20.53
CA LEU A 60 -4.23 -11.57 20.75
C LEU A 60 -4.14 -12.74 21.74
N LYS A 61 -3.16 -13.64 21.56
CA LYS A 61 -2.84 -14.72 22.50
C LYS A 61 -2.49 -14.21 23.91
N THR A 62 -2.03 -12.97 24.02
CA THR A 62 -1.68 -12.31 25.29
C THR A 62 -2.89 -11.65 25.97
N ALA A 63 -4.06 -11.63 25.32
CA ALA A 63 -5.28 -11.06 25.89
C ALA A 63 -5.87 -11.96 26.98
N THR A 64 -6.87 -11.45 27.71
CA THR A 64 -7.66 -12.22 28.69
C THR A 64 -9.15 -12.02 28.40
N PRO A 65 -9.90 -13.07 27.97
CA PRO A 65 -9.40 -14.40 27.60
C PRO A 65 -8.44 -14.35 26.39
N ALA A 66 -7.58 -15.35 26.28
CA ALA A 66 -6.59 -15.42 25.19
C ALA A 66 -7.29 -15.64 23.84
N GLY A 67 -6.96 -14.79 22.86
CA GLY A 67 -7.39 -14.94 21.49
C GLY A 67 -6.41 -15.77 20.63
N PRO A 68 -6.75 -16.03 19.35
CA PRO A 68 -5.97 -16.93 18.51
C PRO A 68 -4.77 -16.27 17.80
N TYR A 69 -4.66 -14.94 17.77
CA TYR A 69 -3.65 -14.23 16.99
C TYR A 69 -2.34 -14.02 17.74
N ASP A 70 -1.24 -14.24 17.04
CA ASP A 70 0.10 -14.09 17.59
C ASP A 70 0.85 -12.96 16.90
N LYS A 71 1.07 -11.86 17.62
CA LYS A 71 1.81 -10.70 17.09
C LYS A 71 3.26 -11.02 16.70
N ALA A 72 3.85 -12.11 17.22
CA ALA A 72 5.21 -12.50 16.88
C ALA A 72 5.30 -13.15 15.50
N THR A 73 4.19 -13.65 14.95
CA THR A 73 4.20 -14.43 13.68
C THR A 73 3.27 -13.87 12.62
N PHE A 74 2.22 -13.13 13.00
CA PHE A 74 1.28 -12.57 12.03
C PHE A 74 1.89 -11.38 11.29
N THR A 75 2.04 -11.52 9.97
CA THR A 75 2.55 -10.47 9.11
C THR A 75 1.67 -10.28 7.88
N LEU A 76 1.67 -9.05 7.36
CA LEU A 76 1.04 -8.64 6.12
C LEU A 76 2.12 -8.02 5.21
N THR A 77 2.27 -8.58 4.02
CA THR A 77 3.15 -8.03 2.97
C THR A 77 2.29 -7.53 1.83
N LEU A 78 2.53 -6.30 1.39
CA LEU A 78 1.84 -5.68 0.26
C LEU A 78 2.86 -5.42 -0.85
N SER A 79 2.49 -5.72 -2.10
CA SER A 79 3.37 -5.49 -3.24
C SER A 79 2.59 -5.04 -4.47
N GLY A 80 3.11 -4.04 -5.16
CA GLY A 80 2.48 -3.50 -6.36
C GLY A 80 3.37 -2.48 -7.04
N THR A 81 2.97 -2.10 -8.25
CA THR A 81 3.68 -1.11 -9.07
C THR A 81 2.77 0.08 -9.30
N LYS A 82 3.30 1.30 -9.24
CA LYS A 82 2.55 2.53 -9.54
C LYS A 82 1.82 2.44 -10.88
N GLY A 83 0.65 3.05 -10.96
CA GLY A 83 -0.24 2.98 -12.12
C GLY A 83 -0.99 1.65 -12.30
N SER A 84 -0.76 0.65 -11.43
CA SER A 84 -1.52 -0.61 -11.48
C SER A 84 -2.90 -0.43 -10.84
N ALA A 85 -3.94 -0.97 -11.47
CA ALA A 85 -5.30 -0.97 -10.92
C ALA A 85 -5.44 -1.85 -9.66
N SER A 86 -4.57 -2.84 -9.51
CA SER A 86 -4.53 -3.80 -8.40
C SER A 86 -3.11 -4.00 -7.89
N PHE A 87 -3.00 -4.42 -6.63
CA PHE A 87 -1.76 -4.80 -5.97
C PHE A 87 -1.99 -6.06 -5.13
N ASN A 88 -0.93 -6.78 -4.79
CA ASN A 88 -1.01 -8.07 -4.11
C ASN A 88 -0.90 -7.89 -2.60
N TYR A 89 -1.51 -8.82 -1.86
CA TYR A 89 -1.27 -9.02 -0.44
C TYR A 89 -0.89 -10.47 -0.16
N ALA A 90 -0.07 -10.66 0.87
CA ALA A 90 0.24 -11.95 1.46
C ALA A 90 0.20 -11.85 2.98
N VAL A 91 -0.33 -12.88 3.64
CA VAL A 91 -0.43 -12.99 5.09
C VAL A 91 0.31 -14.25 5.54
N ALA A 92 1.15 -14.11 6.57
CA ALA A 92 1.75 -15.23 7.29
C ALA A 92 1.28 -15.26 8.75
N GLY A 93 1.46 -16.39 9.44
CA GLY A 93 1.17 -16.52 10.87
C GLY A 93 -0.32 -16.40 11.26
N ARG A 94 -1.24 -16.50 10.30
CA ARG A 94 -2.69 -16.49 10.58
C ARG A 94 -3.14 -17.78 11.28
N PRO A 95 -4.06 -17.70 12.26
CA PRO A 95 -4.68 -18.90 12.83
C PRO A 95 -5.53 -19.64 11.79
N ALA A 96 -5.85 -20.90 12.06
CA ALA A 96 -6.64 -21.75 11.15
C ALA A 96 -8.02 -21.14 10.84
N LEU A 97 -8.69 -20.60 11.87
CA LEU A 97 -9.91 -19.81 11.73
C LEU A 97 -9.52 -18.33 11.67
N SER A 98 -9.61 -17.74 10.48
CA SER A 98 -9.26 -16.35 10.24
C SER A 98 -10.09 -15.78 9.08
N PRO A 99 -10.49 -14.49 9.11
CA PRO A 99 -11.08 -13.83 7.96
C PRO A 99 -10.04 -13.56 6.85
N TRP A 100 -8.75 -13.81 7.10
CA TRP A 100 -7.65 -13.60 6.17
C TRP A 100 -7.37 -14.83 5.29
N LYS A 101 -7.24 -14.61 3.97
CA LYS A 101 -6.60 -15.57 3.08
C LYS A 101 -5.08 -15.49 3.23
N THR A 102 -4.38 -16.55 2.83
CA THR A 102 -2.90 -16.53 2.80
C THR A 102 -2.38 -15.50 1.80
N SER A 103 -3.09 -15.27 0.69
CA SER A 103 -2.74 -14.24 -0.28
C SER A 103 -3.94 -13.91 -1.17
N GLY A 104 -3.82 -12.81 -1.91
CA GLY A 104 -4.79 -12.39 -2.91
C GLY A 104 -4.45 -11.02 -3.49
N THR A 105 -5.47 -10.32 -3.99
CA THR A 105 -5.32 -9.01 -4.62
C THR A 105 -6.17 -7.96 -3.93
N TRP A 106 -5.66 -6.74 -3.83
CA TRP A 106 -6.39 -5.55 -3.42
C TRP A 106 -6.49 -4.57 -4.57
N THR A 107 -7.55 -3.77 -4.57
CA THR A 107 -7.66 -2.54 -5.36
C THR A 107 -8.04 -1.41 -4.43
N PHE A 108 -7.74 -0.17 -4.79
CA PHE A 108 -8.33 0.96 -4.07
C PHE A 108 -9.85 1.00 -4.26
N GLY A 109 -10.54 1.54 -3.27
CA GLY A 109 -11.98 1.82 -3.33
C GLY A 109 -12.29 3.11 -4.07
N THR A 110 -13.48 3.66 -3.83
CA THR A 110 -13.90 4.95 -4.42
C THR A 110 -13.07 6.10 -3.86
N ASP A 111 -12.74 6.06 -2.57
CA ASP A 111 -11.77 6.96 -1.96
C ASP A 111 -10.44 6.20 -1.69
N PRO A 112 -9.41 6.39 -2.53
CA PRO A 112 -8.13 5.72 -2.34
C PRO A 112 -7.45 6.08 -1.03
N ALA A 113 -7.75 7.21 -0.37
CA ALA A 113 -7.12 7.58 0.90
C ALA A 113 -7.58 6.71 2.08
N THR A 114 -8.75 6.10 1.98
CA THR A 114 -9.38 5.42 3.13
C THR A 114 -10.00 4.07 2.79
N GLN A 115 -10.14 3.70 1.52
CA GLN A 115 -10.86 2.51 1.10
C GLN A 115 -10.00 1.58 0.24
N ILE A 116 -10.09 0.29 0.54
CA ILE A 116 -9.49 -0.80 -0.24
C ILE A 116 -10.50 -1.94 -0.38
N LYS A 117 -10.47 -2.62 -1.51
CA LYS A 117 -11.30 -3.79 -1.80
C LYS A 117 -10.38 -4.99 -1.91
N ARG A 118 -10.61 -6.00 -1.07
CA ARG A 118 -9.91 -7.27 -1.15
C ARG A 118 -10.65 -8.22 -2.07
N ASP A 119 -9.88 -8.90 -2.92
CA ASP A 119 -10.30 -9.91 -3.88
C ASP A 119 -11.55 -9.51 -4.70
N PRO A 120 -11.58 -8.29 -5.29
CA PRO A 120 -12.79 -7.76 -5.92
C PRO A 120 -13.26 -8.54 -7.16
N SER A 121 -12.38 -9.33 -7.77
CA SER A 121 -12.71 -10.21 -8.91
C SER A 121 -13.43 -11.50 -8.49
N ILE A 122 -13.46 -11.84 -7.20
CA ILE A 122 -14.08 -13.06 -6.68
C ILE A 122 -15.29 -12.66 -5.84
N VAL A 123 -16.49 -12.74 -6.42
CA VAL A 123 -17.74 -12.27 -5.78
C VAL A 123 -17.94 -12.83 -4.38
N SER A 124 -17.58 -14.10 -4.13
CA SER A 124 -17.75 -14.73 -2.82
C SER A 124 -16.74 -14.27 -1.77
N ASP A 125 -15.57 -13.78 -2.19
CA ASP A 125 -14.45 -13.44 -1.30
C ASP A 125 -14.21 -11.93 -1.22
N LYS A 126 -14.89 -11.18 -2.11
CA LYS A 126 -14.85 -9.73 -2.16
C LYS A 126 -15.18 -9.17 -0.78
N LEU A 127 -14.27 -8.34 -0.28
CA LEU A 127 -14.43 -7.69 1.00
C LEU A 127 -14.07 -6.21 0.88
N GLU A 128 -15.03 -5.35 1.17
CA GLU A 128 -14.83 -3.91 1.29
C GLU A 128 -14.18 -3.63 2.65
N MET A 129 -13.11 -2.85 2.67
CA MET A 129 -12.38 -2.53 3.90
C MET A 129 -12.04 -1.03 3.93
N THR A 130 -11.99 -0.48 5.13
CA THR A 130 -11.42 0.83 5.38
C THR A 130 -10.01 0.68 5.93
N TYR A 131 -9.16 1.66 5.67
CA TYR A 131 -7.80 1.66 6.21
C TYR A 131 -7.33 3.07 6.54
N ASN A 132 -6.31 3.14 7.38
CA ASN A 132 -5.57 4.36 7.66
C ASN A 132 -4.08 4.01 7.75
N VAL A 133 -3.26 4.68 6.93
CA VAL A 133 -1.80 4.57 6.97
C VAL A 133 -1.20 5.94 7.29
N THR A 134 -0.18 5.97 8.13
CA THR A 134 0.51 7.21 8.54
C THR A 134 1.62 7.59 7.56
N ASP A 135 2.05 8.86 7.57
CA ASP A 135 3.23 9.34 6.85
C ASP A 135 4.22 9.98 7.84
N PRO A 136 5.46 9.48 7.99
CA PRO A 136 6.00 8.28 7.34
C PRO A 136 5.24 7.01 7.79
N ALA A 137 5.20 5.99 6.93
CA ALA A 137 4.47 4.74 7.13
C ALA A 137 4.96 3.96 8.35
N ALA A 138 4.49 4.32 9.54
CA ALA A 138 4.85 3.68 10.80
C ALA A 138 3.73 2.75 11.30
N THR A 139 2.49 3.08 10.97
CA THR A 139 1.29 2.35 11.39
C THR A 139 0.30 2.21 10.25
N LEU A 140 -0.35 1.05 10.21
CA LEU A 140 -1.46 0.72 9.31
C LEU A 140 -2.59 0.14 10.15
N SER A 141 -3.77 0.73 10.08
CA SER A 141 -5.00 0.15 10.62
C SER A 141 -5.91 -0.24 9.47
N ILE A 142 -6.52 -1.42 9.55
CA ILE A 142 -7.49 -1.95 8.58
C ILE A 142 -8.72 -2.40 9.35
N GLN A 143 -9.89 -1.94 8.91
CA GLN A 143 -11.17 -2.29 9.48
C GLN A 143 -12.11 -2.85 8.41
N PHE A 144 -12.86 -3.89 8.76
CA PHE A 144 -13.89 -4.46 7.89
C PHE A 144 -14.91 -5.24 8.72
N ASN A 145 -16.08 -5.44 8.13
CA ASN A 145 -17.08 -6.33 8.68
C ASN A 145 -17.10 -7.64 7.86
N PHE A 146 -16.79 -8.75 8.52
CA PHE A 146 -16.80 -10.07 7.88
C PHE A 146 -18.11 -10.78 8.16
N GLN A 147 -18.83 -11.16 7.10
CA GLN A 147 -20.16 -11.77 7.18
C GLN A 147 -20.13 -13.30 7.09
N GLY A 148 -18.95 -13.93 7.25
CA GLY A 148 -18.81 -15.39 7.27
C GLY A 148 -19.02 -16.06 5.92
N ALA A 149 -19.21 -15.29 4.85
CA ALA A 149 -19.15 -15.76 3.47
C ALA A 149 -17.73 -15.52 2.91
N GLY A 150 -17.23 -16.47 2.09
CA GLY A 150 -15.92 -16.40 1.42
C GLY A 150 -14.95 -17.52 1.79
N TYR A 151 -13.64 -17.22 1.76
CA TYR A 151 -12.52 -18.19 1.83
C TYR A 151 -12.53 -19.18 3.00
N THR A 152 -13.20 -18.89 4.11
CA THR A 152 -13.20 -19.78 5.29
C THR A 152 -14.56 -19.81 5.96
N ARG A 153 -15.64 -19.95 5.15
CA ARG A 153 -17.05 -19.87 5.55
C ARG A 153 -17.33 -20.43 6.96
N THR A 154 -17.22 -19.60 7.98
CA THR A 154 -17.38 -20.02 9.38
C THR A 154 -18.01 -18.89 10.16
N ASP A 155 -19.04 -19.25 10.93
CA ASP A 155 -19.76 -18.29 11.78
C ASP A 155 -18.87 -17.77 12.93
N GLN A 156 -17.82 -18.51 13.28
CA GLN A 156 -16.92 -18.23 14.40
C GLN A 156 -16.03 -17.00 14.19
N VAL A 157 -15.88 -16.51 12.97
CA VAL A 157 -15.06 -15.31 12.66
C VAL A 157 -15.89 -14.18 12.05
N LYS A 158 -17.22 -14.27 12.12
CA LYS A 158 -18.13 -13.18 11.74
C LYS A 158 -17.99 -12.01 12.71
N GLY A 159 -18.10 -10.79 12.19
CA GLY A 159 -18.14 -9.57 13.00
C GLY A 159 -17.24 -8.45 12.47
N ASN A 160 -17.12 -7.40 13.26
CA ASN A 160 -16.31 -6.24 12.94
C ASN A 160 -14.87 -6.47 13.38
N TRP A 161 -13.97 -6.57 12.41
CA TRP A 161 -12.55 -6.72 12.64
C TRP A 161 -11.84 -5.38 12.54
N VAL A 162 -10.89 -5.16 13.44
CA VAL A 162 -9.90 -4.09 13.35
C VAL A 162 -8.53 -4.72 13.55
N PHE A 163 -7.66 -4.59 12.55
CA PHE A 163 -6.26 -5.02 12.61
C PHE A 163 -5.37 -3.78 12.60
N THR A 164 -4.42 -3.73 13.52
CA THR A 164 -3.39 -2.67 13.56
C THR A 164 -2.03 -3.30 13.39
N PHE A 165 -1.20 -2.67 12.56
CA PHE A 165 0.13 -3.12 12.22
C PHE A 165 1.16 -2.01 12.44
N GLY A 166 2.39 -2.42 12.71
CA GLY A 166 3.59 -1.58 12.67
C GLY A 166 4.69 -2.22 11.83
N LEU A 167 5.75 -1.48 11.52
CA LEU A 167 6.94 -2.00 10.82
C LEU A 167 8.00 -2.57 11.78
#